data_AF-Q0FQV4-F1
#
_entry.id   AF-Q0FQV4-F1
#
_cell.length_a   1.000
_cell.length_b   1.000
_cell.length_c   1.000
_cell.angle_alpha   90.00
_cell.angle_beta   90.00
_cell.angle_gamma   90.00
#
_symmetry.space_group_name_H-M   'P 1'
#
loop_
_entity.id
_entity.type
_entity.pdbx_description
1 polymer ?
#
loop_
_entity_poly.entity_id
_entity_poly.type
_entity_poly.pdbx_seq_one_letter_code
_entity_poly.pdbx_strand_id
1 'polypeptide(L)'
;MSSGTSGARVASFFEGTVSDIVSFEPLQFTLDCCEGRLELGMADVRSASEASRAAIAALLSGRELSCTAFSEAPRSGSGPDNFVWCNTTDGTLLSSILIERGLATERCEFSGNQFGTC
;
A
#
# COMPACT_ATOMS: atom_id res chain seq x y z
N MET A 1 24.69 1.39 31.18
CA MET A 1 24.07 2.70 30.96
C MET A 1 23.29 2.59 29.66
N SER A 2 21.97 2.47 29.76
CA SER A 2 21.09 2.27 28.61
C SER A 2 20.60 3.62 28.11
N SER A 3 21.20 4.11 27.03
CA SER A 3 20.74 5.31 26.32
C SER A 3 20.09 4.87 25.02
N GLY A 4 18.94 4.19 25.11
CA GLY A 4 18.12 3.87 23.94
C GLY A 4 17.16 5.03 23.71
N THR A 5 17.58 6.03 22.95
CA THR A 5 16.67 7.08 22.46
C THR A 5 15.52 6.39 21.73
N SER A 6 14.34 6.38 22.33
CA SER A 6 13.11 5.94 21.66
C SER A 6 12.71 7.05 20.69
N GLY A 7 13.45 7.16 19.58
CA GLY A 7 13.05 7.97 18.46
C GLY A 7 11.85 7.29 17.82
N ALA A 8 10.68 7.91 17.93
CA ALA A 8 9.52 7.52 17.13
C ALA A 8 9.98 7.43 15.66
N ARG A 9 9.67 6.33 14.98
CA ARG A 9 9.94 6.22 13.53
C ARG A 9 9.17 7.38 12.86
N VAL A 10 9.90 8.42 12.46
CA VAL A 10 9.39 9.43 11.54
C VAL A 10 9.10 8.66 10.24
N ALA A 11 7.88 8.75 9.72
CA ALA A 11 7.34 7.91 8.65
C ALA A 11 8.38 7.51 7.60
N SER A 12 8.44 6.23 7.24
CA SER A 12 9.32 5.75 6.16
C SER A 12 8.72 6.16 4.82
N PHE A 13 9.51 6.81 3.98
CA PHE A 13 9.15 7.20 2.62
C PHE A 13 9.84 6.29 1.62
N PHE A 14 9.09 5.83 0.63
CA PHE A 14 9.57 4.94 -0.43
C PHE A 14 9.16 5.53 -1.77
N GLU A 15 10.09 5.64 -2.70
CA GLU A 15 9.81 6.15 -4.05
C GLU A 15 10.55 5.28 -5.05
N GLY A 16 9.81 4.69 -5.97
CA GLY A 16 10.37 3.77 -6.95
C GLY A 16 9.33 3.13 -7.84
N THR A 17 9.80 2.25 -8.71
CA THR A 17 8.98 1.51 -9.67
C THR A 17 8.54 0.19 -9.06
N VAL A 18 7.26 -0.17 -9.23
CA VAL A 18 6.77 -1.50 -8.81
C VAL A 18 7.52 -2.58 -9.56
N SER A 19 8.28 -3.39 -8.80
CA SER A 19 9.11 -4.46 -9.31
C SER A 19 8.38 -5.81 -9.32
N ASP A 20 7.53 -6.07 -8.32
CA ASP A 20 6.75 -7.29 -8.22
C ASP A 20 5.46 -7.10 -7.42
N ILE A 21 4.45 -7.93 -7.70
CA ILE A 21 3.21 -8.03 -6.92
C ILE A 21 3.25 -9.35 -6.15
N VAL A 22 3.39 -9.24 -4.84
CA VAL A 22 3.63 -10.38 -3.94
C VAL A 22 2.34 -11.08 -3.53
N SER A 23 1.27 -10.33 -3.32
CA SER A 23 -0.02 -10.87 -2.89
C SER A 23 -1.18 -9.97 -3.32
N PHE A 24 -2.36 -10.55 -3.49
CA PHE A 24 -3.64 -9.83 -3.63
C PHE A 24 -4.52 -9.98 -2.39
N GLU A 25 -4.06 -10.66 -1.34
CA GLU A 25 -4.86 -10.97 -0.16
C GLU A 25 -4.03 -10.77 1.13
N PRO A 26 -3.70 -9.53 1.53
CA PRO A 26 -4.02 -8.22 0.93
C PRO A 26 -3.06 -7.82 -0.21
N LEU A 27 -3.31 -6.68 -0.88
CA LEU A 27 -2.42 -6.17 -1.94
C LEU A 27 -1.04 -5.85 -1.37
N GLN A 28 -0.06 -6.67 -1.74
CA GLN A 28 1.34 -6.49 -1.37
C GLN A 28 2.21 -6.45 -2.60
N PHE A 29 3.20 -5.57 -2.60
CA PHE A 29 4.12 -5.36 -3.72
C PHE A 29 5.48 -4.89 -3.22
N THR A 30 6.46 -4.90 -4.10
CA THR A 30 7.82 -4.36 -3.86
C THR A 30 8.12 -3.23 -4.83
N LEU A 31 9.00 -2.33 -4.42
CA LEU A 31 9.59 -1.30 -5.29
C LEU A 31 11.04 -1.67 -5.62
N ASP A 32 11.57 -1.17 -6.73
CA ASP A 32 12.96 -1.36 -7.13
C ASP A 32 13.97 -0.61 -6.24
N CYS A 33 13.56 0.48 -5.60
CA CYS A 33 14.40 1.33 -4.77
C CYS A 33 14.80 0.72 -3.43
N CYS A 34 14.04 -0.27 -2.94
CA CYS A 34 14.20 -0.77 -1.57
C CYS A 34 13.77 -2.23 -1.41
N GLU A 35 14.52 -2.96 -0.58
CA GLU A 35 14.18 -4.30 -0.15
C GLU A 35 13.11 -4.21 0.95
N GLY A 36 11.85 -4.47 0.61
CA GLY A 36 10.76 -4.49 1.58
C GLY A 36 9.39 -4.69 0.93
N ARG A 37 8.54 -5.50 1.57
CA ARG A 37 7.16 -5.68 1.11
C ARG A 37 6.28 -4.57 1.65
N LEU A 38 5.58 -3.90 0.75
CA LEU A 38 4.64 -2.84 1.05
C LEU A 38 3.21 -3.38 0.92
N GLU A 39 2.38 -3.17 1.93
CA GLU A 39 0.93 -3.45 1.85
C GLU A 39 0.17 -2.15 1.59
N LEU A 40 -0.65 -2.12 0.53
CA LEU A 40 -1.47 -0.96 0.24
C LEU A 40 -2.58 -0.79 1.29
N GLY A 41 -2.64 0.40 1.87
CA GLY A 41 -3.71 0.80 2.78
C GLY A 41 -4.97 1.31 2.08
N MET A 42 -6.07 1.38 2.83
CA MET A 42 -7.34 2.04 2.46
C MET A 42 -8.10 1.41 1.28
N ALA A 43 -7.52 0.45 0.58
CA ALA A 43 -8.16 -0.37 -0.45
C ALA A 43 -8.07 -1.85 -0.08
N ASP A 44 -9.16 -2.57 -0.27
CA ASP A 44 -9.26 -4.02 -0.12
C ASP A 44 -9.49 -4.66 -1.47
N VAL A 45 -8.59 -5.55 -1.85
CA VAL A 45 -8.65 -6.32 -3.10
C VAL A 45 -8.86 -7.82 -2.83
N ARG A 46 -9.14 -8.21 -1.58
CA ARG A 46 -9.24 -9.63 -1.20
C ARG A 46 -10.27 -10.40 -2.04
N SER A 47 -11.39 -9.76 -2.35
CA SER A 47 -12.45 -10.32 -3.18
C SER A 47 -12.28 -10.07 -4.68
N ALA A 48 -11.11 -9.60 -5.14
CA ALA A 48 -10.88 -9.31 -6.55
C ALA A 48 -10.93 -10.60 -7.39
N SER A 49 -11.75 -10.58 -8.46
CA SER A 49 -11.81 -11.64 -9.47
C SER A 49 -10.46 -11.80 -10.19
N GLU A 50 -10.22 -12.90 -10.89
CA GLU A 50 -9.00 -13.07 -11.72
C GLU A 50 -8.83 -11.93 -12.73
N ALA A 51 -9.93 -11.49 -13.36
CA ALA A 51 -9.92 -10.35 -14.27
C ALA A 51 -9.52 -9.05 -13.56
N SER A 52 -10.03 -8.82 -12.35
CA SER A 52 -9.67 -7.67 -11.52
C SER A 52 -8.19 -7.72 -11.10
N ARG A 53 -7.68 -8.91 -10.72
CA ARG A 53 -6.26 -9.12 -10.38
C ARG A 53 -5.35 -8.84 -11.58
N ALA A 54 -5.72 -9.29 -12.78
CA ALA A 54 -4.99 -8.97 -14.00
C ALA A 54 -5.01 -7.46 -14.32
N ALA A 55 -6.14 -6.79 -14.12
CA ALA A 55 -6.24 -5.34 -14.32
C ALA A 55 -5.40 -4.56 -13.29
N ILE A 56 -5.38 -4.98 -12.03
CA ILE A 56 -4.51 -4.41 -10.99
C ILE A 56 -3.04 -4.64 -11.38
N ALA A 57 -2.68 -5.84 -11.82
CA ALA A 57 -1.32 -6.15 -12.24
C ALA A 57 -0.86 -5.29 -13.41
N ALA A 58 -1.71 -5.11 -14.42
CA ALA A 58 -1.44 -4.24 -15.56
C ALA A 58 -1.34 -2.75 -15.16
N LEU A 59 -2.08 -2.31 -14.15
CA LEU A 59 -2.00 -0.94 -13.64
C LEU A 59 -0.67 -0.68 -12.91
N LEU A 60 -0.22 -1.65 -12.11
CA LEU A 60 0.92 -1.50 -11.21
C LEU A 60 2.26 -1.86 -11.85
N SER A 61 2.33 -2.86 -12.73
CA SER A 61 3.59 -3.34 -13.28
C SER A 61 4.35 -2.21 -13.97
N GLY A 62 5.58 -1.93 -13.52
CA GLY A 62 6.42 -0.86 -14.06
C GLY A 62 5.93 0.56 -13.74
N ARG A 63 4.98 0.73 -12.82
CA ARG A 63 4.48 2.04 -12.40
C ARG A 63 5.35 2.62 -11.30
N GLU A 64 5.71 3.89 -11.45
CA GLU A 64 6.37 4.68 -10.41
C GLU A 64 5.35 5.12 -9.35
N LEU A 65 5.69 4.90 -8.09
CA LEU A 65 4.88 5.22 -6.92
C LEU A 65 5.72 5.94 -5.87
N SER A 66 5.08 6.88 -5.19
CA SER A 66 5.56 7.52 -3.97
C SER A 66 4.71 7.08 -2.79
N CYS A 67 5.30 6.31 -1.87
CA CYS A 67 4.63 5.64 -0.78
C CYS A 67 5.11 6.17 0.58
N THR A 68 4.17 6.41 1.48
CA THR A 68 4.45 6.79 2.88
C THR A 68 3.93 5.69 3.80
N ALA A 69 4.82 5.15 4.65
CA ALA A 69 4.44 4.17 5.67
C ALA A 69 3.71 4.80 6.84
N PHE A 70 2.75 4.03 7.36
CA PHE A 70 2.07 4.33 8.60
C PHE A 70 3.01 4.18 9.80
N SER A 71 2.88 5.06 10.77
CA SER A 71 3.72 5.10 11.97
C SER A 71 3.28 4.15 13.09
N GLU A 72 2.11 3.50 13.00
CA GLU A 72 1.75 2.50 14.00
C GLU A 72 2.56 1.22 13.79
N ALA A 73 3.22 0.80 14.86
CA ALA A 73 4.19 -0.28 14.89
C ALA A 73 3.66 -1.55 14.21
N PRO A 74 4.54 -2.35 13.56
CA PRO A 74 4.13 -3.61 12.96
C PRO A 74 3.43 -4.46 14.03
N ARG A 75 2.20 -4.90 13.72
CA ARG A 75 1.53 -5.94 14.51
C ARG A 75 2.51 -7.11 14.61
N SER A 76 2.89 -7.44 15.85
CA SER A 76 3.88 -8.46 16.19
C SER A 76 3.76 -9.70 15.29
N GLY A 77 4.78 -9.93 14.46
CA GLY A 77 5.02 -11.20 13.77
C GLY A 77 4.48 -11.29 12.34
N SER A 78 5.41 -11.44 11.38
CA SER A 78 5.19 -11.94 10.00
C SER A 78 4.26 -11.17 9.06
N GLY A 79 3.77 -9.99 9.44
CA GLY A 79 3.06 -9.06 8.54
C GLY A 79 3.99 -8.38 7.53
N PRO A 80 3.45 -7.63 6.55
CA PRO A 80 4.26 -6.78 5.67
C PRO A 80 5.13 -5.85 6.51
N ASP A 81 6.33 -5.56 6.01
CA ASP A 81 7.28 -4.71 6.74
C ASP A 81 6.72 -3.29 6.91
N ASN A 82 5.87 -2.84 5.97
CA ASN A 82 5.27 -1.51 5.98
C ASN A 82 3.84 -1.50 5.40
N PHE A 83 2.87 -0.99 6.16
CA PHE A 83 1.55 -0.59 5.65
C PHE A 83 1.66 0.84 5.10
N VAL A 84 1.26 1.08 3.85
CA VAL A 84 1.57 2.33 3.13
C VAL A 84 0.37 2.97 2.44
N TRP A 85 0.45 4.28 2.25
CA TRP A 85 -0.35 5.01 1.27
C TRP A 85 0.55 5.41 0.12
N CYS A 86 0.12 5.11 -1.10
CA CYS A 86 0.92 5.37 -2.29
C CYS A 86 0.18 6.30 -3.25
N ASN A 87 0.92 7.27 -3.77
CA ASN A 87 0.47 8.15 -4.84
C ASN A 87 1.21 7.77 -6.13
N THR A 88 0.52 7.93 -7.26
CA THR A 88 1.14 7.96 -8.58
C THR A 88 1.90 9.27 -8.78
N THR A 89 2.71 9.35 -9.82
CA THR A 89 3.55 10.52 -10.14
C THR A 89 2.78 11.82 -10.37
N ASP A 90 1.50 11.72 -10.72
CA ASP A 90 0.57 12.84 -10.85
C ASP A 90 -0.08 13.26 -9.51
N GLY A 91 0.30 12.62 -8.40
CA GLY A 91 -0.24 12.88 -7.06
C GLY A 91 -1.55 12.18 -6.76
N THR A 92 -2.07 11.35 -7.67
CA THR A 92 -3.32 10.62 -7.43
C THR A 92 -3.08 9.45 -6.47
N LEU A 93 -3.93 9.31 -5.47
CA LEU A 93 -3.85 8.22 -4.51
C LEU A 93 -4.23 6.88 -5.18
N LEU A 94 -3.35 5.90 -5.09
CA LEU A 94 -3.54 4.58 -5.71
C LEU A 94 -4.81 3.89 -5.23
N SER A 95 -5.14 3.99 -3.95
CA SER A 95 -6.36 3.40 -3.38
C SER A 95 -7.63 3.98 -4.02
N SER A 96 -7.66 5.29 -4.33
CA SER A 96 -8.81 5.90 -5.04
C SER A 96 -8.91 5.38 -6.46
N ILE A 97 -7.79 5.28 -7.20
CA ILE A 97 -7.77 4.72 -8.56
C ILE A 97 -8.36 3.29 -8.58
N LEU A 98 -7.98 2.46 -7.62
CA LEU A 98 -8.47 1.08 -7.54
C LEU A 98 -9.97 1.03 -7.22
N ILE A 99 -10.45 1.86 -6.29
CA ILE A 99 -11.86 1.91 -5.89
C ILE A 99 -12.74 2.47 -7.02
N GLU A 100 -12.35 3.58 -7.63
CA GLU A 100 -13.09 4.23 -8.73
C GLU A 100 -13.21 3.33 -9.96
N ARG A 101 -12.23 2.45 -10.19
CA ARG A 101 -12.26 1.45 -11.27
C ARG A 101 -13.01 0.16 -10.91
N GLY A 102 -13.56 0.06 -9.69
CA GLY A 102 -14.24 -1.14 -9.21
C GLY A 102 -13.29 -2.34 -9.04
N LEU A 103 -11.99 -2.09 -8.83
CA LEU A 103 -10.97 -3.12 -8.63
C LEU A 103 -10.72 -3.42 -7.15
N ALA A 104 -11.14 -2.53 -6.27
CA ALA A 104 -11.05 -2.67 -4.82
C ALA A 104 -12.30 -2.10 -4.14
N THR A 105 -12.52 -2.49 -2.89
CA THR A 105 -13.46 -1.80 -2.00
C THR A 105 -12.70 -0.94 -0.99
N GLU A 106 -13.31 0.12 -0.49
CA GLU A 106 -12.73 0.96 0.55
C GLU A 106 -12.54 0.17 1.86
N ARG A 107 -11.38 0.31 2.50
CA ARG A 107 -11.15 -0.17 3.88
C ARG A 107 -11.52 0.94 4.86
N CYS A 108 -12.80 1.01 5.21
CA CYS A 108 -13.40 2.04 6.06
C CYS A 108 -12.66 2.25 7.38
N GLU A 109 -12.10 1.18 7.96
CA GLU A 109 -11.36 1.25 9.22
C GLU A 109 -10.04 2.05 9.12
N PHE A 110 -9.48 2.20 7.91
CA PHE A 110 -8.27 2.99 7.65
C PHE A 110 -8.56 4.29 6.89
N SER A 111 -9.67 4.36 6.17
CA SER A 111 -9.98 5.46 5.26
C SER A 111 -10.83 6.56 5.90
N GLY A 112 -11.56 6.27 6.97
CA GLY A 112 -12.46 7.24 7.59
C GLY A 112 -13.57 7.75 6.66
N ASN A 113 -14.01 6.93 5.69
CA ASN A 113 -14.97 7.29 4.63
C ASN A 113 -14.50 8.41 3.68
N GLN A 114 -13.20 8.54 3.47
CA GLN A 114 -12.64 9.54 2.56
C GLN A 114 -13.02 9.32 1.08
N PHE A 115 -13.50 8.13 0.69
CA PHE A 115 -13.99 7.88 -0.68
C PHE A 115 -15.53 7.86 -0.79
N GLY A 116 -16.25 8.04 0.32
CA GLY A 116 -17.72 8.08 0.32
C GLY A 116 -18.39 6.75 0.00
N THR A 117 -17.69 5.62 0.16
CA THR A 117 -18.24 4.28 -0.11
C THR A 117 -18.53 3.47 1.16
N CYS A 118 -18.26 4.08 2.31
CA CYS A 118 -18.84 3.73 3.61
C CYS A 118 -20.10 4.61 3.84
#